data_AF-A0A518IZ29-F1
#
_entry.id   AF-A0A518IZ29-F1
#
_cell.length_a   1.000
_cell.length_b   1.000
_cell.length_c   1.000
_cell.angle_alpha   90.00
_cell.angle_beta   90.00
_cell.angle_gamma   90.00
#
_symmetry.space_group_name_H-M   'P 1'
#
loop_
_entity.id
_entity.type
_entity.pdbx_description
1 polymer ?
#
loop_
_entity_poly.entity_id
_entity_poly.type
_entity_poly.pdbx_seq_one_letter_code
_entity_poly.pdbx_strand_id
1 'polypeptide(L)'
;MSQNATQPTIESTPAWLDRVDAFFDRAGDACNPILVKEARQALKSRQFIWTFAVLLLGAWVWSFAGTLLMMPGIYYVPGGRAMLMGYYWVLAVPMMLVAPMAANRSLVAEREDGTFEVLSITTLSSYQIILGKLASSVLQLVIYFTALVPCVAFTYILRGIDLPSIGLLIASTFLTSVFMVVVGLFLASIASTRSLQSLMMLGMLLLVLIAEYVHGVFAMSLMTAGIRNDDTELLVLLLAIFSLYLVVAIFLIVASASCLSPISENRATRLRIMMLVLQAVVMFWIIYLLMYSQQLANNYSGSLFSDFLPRRGTVVMIAFLSAIYWTFMGGLMLGESETLSARVRRDLPKTFLGRVLLTWLNPGPGTGMVFAISSFAGVIATIYTLDTIGLVPRFLRTGSILPLAATLLGYMMFFLGITHLLVSLVRTKGSVTPFVSLVATLLMMSLGCIIPYSIGLYLNNFRSFSWDETQVTNWAWTLVQFGNNAAAPHVPWMVLTMGLLATAANLLYVGRDVMVRRVSTPQRVLDELAALNPLPESEAPIDPLA
;
A
#
# COMPACT_ATOMS: atom_id res chain seq x y z
N MET A 1 17.60 -50.41 57.87
CA MET A 1 18.70 -49.97 56.99
C MET A 1 18.11 -49.01 55.97
N SER A 2 18.31 -47.72 56.18
CA SER A 2 17.82 -46.63 55.33
C SER A 2 18.64 -46.54 54.04
N GLN A 3 18.00 -46.68 52.89
CA GLN A 3 18.59 -46.32 51.60
C GLN A 3 18.54 -44.80 51.44
N ASN A 4 19.73 -44.19 51.35
CA ASN A 4 19.92 -42.79 50.98
C ASN A 4 19.46 -42.59 49.54
N ALA A 5 18.33 -41.90 49.35
CA ALA A 5 17.97 -41.32 48.07
C ALA A 5 18.84 -40.09 47.83
N THR A 6 19.85 -40.23 46.97
CA THR A 6 20.59 -39.11 46.38
C THR A 6 19.61 -38.25 45.58
N GLN A 7 19.29 -37.07 46.11
CA GLN A 7 18.60 -36.02 45.36
C GLN A 7 19.45 -35.65 44.14
N PRO A 8 18.86 -35.44 42.95
CA PRO A 8 19.59 -34.93 41.81
C PRO A 8 20.03 -33.49 42.14
N THR A 9 21.34 -33.27 42.21
CA THR A 9 21.93 -31.94 42.26
C THR A 9 21.53 -31.21 40.98
N ILE A 10 20.57 -30.29 41.08
CA ILE A 10 20.33 -29.29 40.03
C ILE A 10 21.61 -28.46 39.97
N GLU A 11 22.42 -28.68 38.94
CA GLU A 11 23.58 -27.84 38.66
C GLU A 11 23.10 -26.38 38.64
N SER A 12 23.59 -25.57 39.58
CA SER A 12 23.27 -24.15 39.65
C SER A 12 23.71 -23.51 38.34
N THR A 13 22.75 -23.06 37.53
CA THR A 13 23.06 -22.25 36.36
C THR A 13 23.91 -21.06 36.82
N PRO A 14 25.01 -20.76 36.12
CA PRO A 14 25.83 -19.59 36.42
C PRO A 14 24.96 -18.33 36.59
N ALA A 15 25.13 -17.57 37.67
CA ALA A 15 24.28 -16.40 37.97
C ALA A 15 24.26 -15.31 36.87
N TRP A 16 25.20 -15.35 35.92
CA TRP A 16 25.17 -14.50 34.73
C TRP A 16 24.18 -14.99 33.67
N LEU A 17 23.99 -16.31 33.52
CA LEU A 17 22.98 -16.89 32.64
C LEU A 17 21.57 -16.57 33.15
N ASP A 18 21.31 -16.68 34.45
CA ASP A 18 20.01 -16.31 35.02
C ASP A 18 19.66 -14.83 34.80
N ARG A 19 20.67 -13.94 34.83
CA ARG A 19 20.48 -12.51 34.53
C ARG A 19 20.19 -12.27 33.05
N VAL A 20 20.82 -13.04 32.18
CA VAL A 20 20.62 -12.99 30.73
C VAL A 20 19.22 -13.53 30.38
N ASP A 21 18.81 -14.65 30.98
CA ASP A 21 17.48 -15.24 30.83
C ASP A 21 16.41 -14.27 31.34
N ALA A 22 16.58 -13.71 32.53
CA ALA A 22 15.65 -12.70 33.07
C ALA A 22 15.57 -11.43 32.21
N PHE A 23 16.66 -11.04 31.54
CA PHE A 23 16.66 -9.93 30.59
C PHE A 23 15.87 -10.27 29.33
N PHE A 24 16.09 -11.45 28.75
CA PHE A 24 15.38 -11.91 27.56
C PHE A 24 13.90 -12.16 27.83
N ASP A 25 13.54 -12.65 29.02
CA ASP A 25 12.14 -12.82 29.43
C ASP A 25 11.44 -11.45 29.56
N ARG A 26 12.06 -10.47 30.22
CA ARG A 26 11.53 -9.10 30.29
C ARG A 26 11.41 -8.44 28.92
N ALA A 27 12.41 -8.63 28.05
CA ALA A 27 12.38 -8.11 26.70
C ALA A 27 11.28 -8.80 25.87
N GLY A 28 11.06 -10.10 26.08
CA GLY A 28 9.98 -10.88 25.48
C GLY A 28 8.59 -10.42 25.94
N ASP A 29 8.42 -10.16 27.23
CA ASP A 29 7.15 -9.67 27.82
C ASP A 29 6.78 -8.27 27.32
N ALA A 30 7.79 -7.43 27.03
CA ALA A 30 7.58 -6.11 26.42
C ALA A 30 7.28 -6.19 24.91
N CYS A 31 7.63 -7.30 24.25
CA CYS A 31 7.31 -7.51 22.84
C CYS A 31 5.85 -7.90 22.65
N ASN A 32 5.38 -7.75 21.41
CA ASN A 32 4.07 -8.23 21.02
C ASN A 32 3.99 -9.76 21.26
N PRO A 33 3.00 -10.27 22.02
CA PRO A 33 2.91 -11.70 22.34
C PRO A 33 2.80 -12.59 21.10
N ILE A 34 2.21 -12.06 20.02
CA ILE A 34 2.11 -12.77 18.74
C ILE A 34 3.49 -12.92 18.10
N LEU A 35 4.34 -11.89 18.18
CA LEU A 35 5.71 -11.96 17.66
C LEU A 35 6.49 -13.08 18.35
N VAL A 36 6.45 -13.15 19.69
CA VAL A 36 7.19 -14.16 20.45
C VAL A 36 6.71 -15.57 20.13
N LYS A 37 5.39 -15.77 20.08
CA LYS A 37 4.76 -17.05 19.72
C LYS A 37 5.18 -17.48 18.31
N GLU A 38 4.99 -16.60 17.32
CA GLU A 38 5.24 -16.90 15.91
C GLU A 38 6.74 -17.08 15.63
N ALA A 39 7.61 -16.26 16.21
CA ALA A 39 9.06 -16.42 16.08
C ALA A 39 9.53 -17.80 16.58
N ARG A 40 9.03 -18.24 17.74
CA ARG A 40 9.36 -19.56 18.31
C ARG A 40 8.87 -20.70 17.41
N GLN A 41 7.70 -20.55 16.79
CA GLN A 41 7.13 -21.53 15.88
C GLN A 41 7.86 -21.54 14.53
N ALA A 42 8.14 -20.37 13.95
CA ALA A 42 8.82 -20.21 12.67
C ALA A 42 10.23 -20.82 12.69
N LEU A 43 11.03 -20.56 13.74
CA LEU A 43 12.39 -21.10 13.88
C LEU A 43 12.44 -22.63 13.99
N LYS A 44 11.39 -23.25 14.54
CA LYS A 44 11.27 -24.71 14.65
C LYS A 44 10.60 -25.34 13.43
N SER A 45 10.15 -24.54 12.47
CA SER A 45 9.45 -25.04 11.30
C SER A 45 10.41 -25.79 10.37
N ARG A 46 9.92 -26.89 9.77
CA ARG A 46 10.68 -27.63 8.74
C ARG A 46 11.03 -26.73 7.56
N GLN A 47 10.11 -25.83 7.19
CA GLN A 47 10.34 -24.86 6.12
C GLN A 47 11.57 -24.01 6.41
N PHE A 48 11.66 -23.40 7.61
CA PHE A 48 12.80 -22.56 7.99
C PHE A 48 14.11 -23.33 7.97
N ILE A 49 14.14 -24.55 8.53
CA ILE A 49 15.35 -25.38 8.58
C ILE A 49 15.85 -25.71 7.17
N TRP A 50 14.94 -26.16 6.28
CA TRP A 50 15.32 -26.50 4.91
C TRP A 50 15.78 -25.28 4.11
N THR A 51 15.11 -24.14 4.25
CA THR A 51 15.46 -22.93 3.49
C THR A 51 16.77 -22.33 3.99
N PHE A 52 17.00 -22.35 5.31
CA PHE A 52 18.27 -21.96 5.91
C PHE A 52 19.42 -22.88 5.47
N ALA A 53 19.18 -24.20 5.46
CA ALA A 53 20.18 -25.17 4.97
C ALA A 53 20.49 -24.97 3.48
N VAL A 54 19.48 -24.78 2.64
CA VAL A 54 19.65 -24.51 1.19
C VAL A 54 20.40 -23.19 0.98
N LEU A 55 20.12 -22.16 1.77
CA LEU A 55 20.83 -20.88 1.71
C LEU A 55 22.31 -21.05 2.05
N LEU A 56 22.64 -21.76 3.14
CA LEU A 56 24.04 -22.03 3.53
C LEU A 56 24.76 -22.91 2.51
N LEU A 57 24.12 -23.98 2.03
CA LEU A 57 24.68 -24.85 1.00
C LEU A 57 24.87 -24.10 -0.31
N GLY A 58 23.91 -23.27 -0.72
CA GLY A 58 24.00 -22.43 -1.91
C GLY A 58 25.16 -21.43 -1.81
N ALA A 59 25.33 -20.79 -0.64
CA ALA A 59 26.44 -19.89 -0.38
C ALA A 59 27.78 -20.63 -0.46
N TRP A 60 27.88 -21.80 0.15
CA TRP A 60 29.09 -22.63 0.14
C TRP A 60 29.42 -23.12 -1.28
N VAL A 61 28.45 -23.69 -1.99
CA VAL A 61 28.60 -24.16 -3.38
C VAL A 61 29.02 -23.01 -4.29
N TRP A 62 28.36 -21.86 -4.20
CA TRP A 62 28.72 -20.70 -5.01
C TRP A 62 30.10 -20.15 -4.68
N SER A 63 30.48 -20.09 -3.40
CA SER A 63 31.83 -19.68 -2.98
C SER A 63 32.89 -20.58 -3.61
N PHE A 64 32.69 -21.90 -3.55
CA PHE A 64 33.66 -22.88 -4.03
C PHE A 64 33.68 -22.95 -5.55
N ALA A 65 32.52 -23.12 -6.20
CA ALA A 65 32.42 -23.18 -7.65
C ALA A 65 32.87 -21.88 -8.29
N GLY A 66 32.45 -20.74 -7.72
CA GLY A 66 32.81 -19.42 -8.19
C GLY A 66 34.31 -19.16 -8.16
N THR A 67 34.99 -19.50 -7.05
CA THR A 67 36.45 -19.36 -6.97
C THR A 67 37.18 -20.28 -7.94
N LEU A 68 36.73 -21.54 -8.11
CA LEU A 68 37.31 -22.48 -9.07
C LEU A 68 37.14 -22.04 -10.52
N LEU A 69 35.94 -21.59 -10.90
CA LEU A 69 35.64 -21.12 -12.26
C LEU A 69 36.48 -19.91 -12.67
N MET A 70 36.96 -19.14 -11.69
CA MET A 70 37.78 -17.96 -11.91
C MET A 70 39.28 -18.23 -11.79
N MET A 71 39.73 -19.43 -11.39
CA MET A 71 41.15 -19.75 -11.33
C MET A 71 41.75 -20.00 -12.73
N PRO A 72 42.99 -19.53 -13.02
CA PRO A 72 43.88 -18.72 -12.17
C PRO A 72 43.62 -17.20 -12.25
N GLY A 73 42.66 -16.77 -13.08
CA GLY A 73 42.35 -15.35 -13.32
C GLY A 73 41.99 -14.55 -12.07
N ILE A 74 41.47 -15.17 -11.02
CA ILE A 74 41.08 -14.54 -9.75
C ILE A 74 42.23 -13.77 -9.06
N TYR A 75 43.48 -14.16 -9.33
CA TYR A 75 44.66 -13.46 -8.78
C TYR A 75 44.96 -12.13 -9.49
N TYR A 76 44.52 -11.97 -10.74
CA TYR A 76 44.93 -10.86 -11.60
C TYR A 76 43.75 -10.03 -12.14
N VAL A 77 42.55 -10.59 -12.19
CA VAL A 77 41.34 -9.98 -12.75
C VAL A 77 40.33 -9.71 -11.63
N PRO A 78 39.72 -8.51 -11.58
CA PRO A 78 38.67 -8.20 -10.59
C PRO A 78 37.49 -9.17 -10.69
N GLY A 79 37.23 -9.93 -9.62
CA GLY A 79 36.22 -10.99 -9.60
C GLY A 79 34.99 -10.71 -8.73
N GLY A 80 34.99 -9.61 -7.96
CA GLY A 80 33.95 -9.31 -6.99
C GLY A 80 32.54 -9.22 -7.57
N ARG A 81 32.38 -8.62 -8.76
CA ARG A 81 31.07 -8.49 -9.44
C ARG A 81 30.43 -9.85 -9.74
N ALA A 82 31.20 -10.77 -10.33
CA ALA A 82 30.72 -12.10 -10.68
C ALA A 82 30.33 -12.89 -9.44
N MET A 83 31.14 -12.81 -8.37
CA MET A 83 30.82 -13.45 -7.10
C MET A 83 29.56 -12.86 -6.46
N LEU A 84 29.43 -11.53 -6.44
CA LEU A 84 28.27 -10.86 -5.86
C LEU A 84 26.97 -11.24 -6.58
N MET A 85 27.00 -11.38 -7.91
CA MET A 85 25.84 -11.78 -8.70
C MET A 85 25.24 -13.11 -8.23
N GLY A 86 26.06 -14.14 -7.98
CA GLY A 86 25.51 -15.40 -7.48
C GLY A 86 25.10 -15.33 -6.01
N TYR A 87 25.84 -14.62 -5.15
CA TYR A 87 25.38 -14.40 -3.76
C TYR A 87 24.05 -13.64 -3.70
N TYR A 88 23.81 -12.71 -4.63
CA TYR A 88 22.53 -12.04 -4.77
C TYR A 88 21.42 -13.06 -5.02
N TRP A 89 21.55 -13.97 -5.99
CA TRP A 89 20.52 -14.99 -6.25
C TRP A 89 20.33 -15.97 -5.09
N VAL A 90 21.42 -16.37 -4.42
CA VAL A 90 21.36 -17.22 -3.22
C VAL A 90 20.62 -16.52 -2.07
N LEU A 91 20.70 -15.19 -1.97
CA LEU A 91 20.01 -14.37 -0.96
C LEU A 91 18.57 -14.03 -1.35
N ALA A 92 18.37 -13.57 -2.58
CA ALA A 92 17.13 -12.99 -3.08
C ALA A 92 16.01 -14.04 -3.11
N VAL A 93 16.29 -15.26 -3.57
CA VAL A 93 15.28 -16.31 -3.66
C VAL A 93 14.67 -16.64 -2.28
N PRO A 94 15.43 -16.99 -1.22
CA PRO A 94 14.83 -17.20 0.11
C PRO A 94 14.11 -15.97 0.68
N MET A 95 14.65 -14.76 0.47
CA MET A 95 14.08 -13.55 1.07
C MET A 95 12.82 -13.07 0.35
N MET A 96 12.76 -13.10 -0.97
CA MET A 96 11.66 -12.58 -1.79
C MET A 96 10.62 -13.64 -2.13
N LEU A 97 10.98 -14.93 -2.18
CA LEU A 97 10.03 -16.01 -2.44
C LEU A 97 9.53 -16.69 -1.17
N VAL A 98 10.44 -17.19 -0.32
CA VAL A 98 10.05 -18.06 0.79
C VAL A 98 9.36 -17.28 1.91
N ALA A 99 9.94 -16.16 2.36
CA ALA A 99 9.41 -15.42 3.50
C ALA A 99 8.01 -14.82 3.24
N PRO A 100 7.74 -14.18 2.09
CA PRO A 100 6.40 -13.65 1.80
C PRO A 100 5.34 -14.74 1.64
N MET A 101 5.71 -15.88 1.04
CA MET A 101 4.82 -17.04 0.93
C MET A 101 4.53 -17.67 2.29
N ALA A 102 5.52 -17.73 3.19
CA ALA A 102 5.34 -18.18 4.56
C ALA A 102 4.34 -17.28 5.33
N ALA A 103 4.51 -15.96 5.20
CA ALA A 103 3.63 -14.97 5.83
C ALA A 103 2.18 -15.05 5.31
N ASN A 104 2.01 -15.20 3.99
CA ASN A 104 0.70 -15.39 3.38
C ASN A 104 0.05 -16.69 3.88
N ARG A 105 0.78 -17.82 3.86
CA ARG A 105 0.26 -19.12 4.29
C ARG A 105 -0.07 -19.15 5.78
N SER A 106 0.70 -18.49 6.65
CA SER A 106 0.45 -18.49 8.09
C SER A 106 -0.87 -17.81 8.45
N LEU A 107 -1.23 -16.71 7.77
CA LEU A 107 -2.50 -16.02 8.00
C LEU A 107 -3.68 -16.78 7.36
N VAL A 108 -3.49 -17.39 6.19
CA VAL A 108 -4.51 -18.25 5.56
C VAL A 108 -4.80 -19.49 6.41
N ALA A 109 -3.77 -20.13 6.98
CA ALA A 109 -3.94 -21.31 7.83
C ALA A 109 -4.78 -21.00 9.08
N GLU A 110 -4.54 -19.86 9.75
CA GLU A 110 -5.36 -19.45 10.90
C GLU A 110 -6.84 -19.25 10.56
N ARG A 111 -7.13 -18.80 9.34
CA ARG A 111 -8.49 -18.65 8.83
C ARG A 111 -9.12 -20.00 8.46
N GLU A 112 -8.35 -20.93 7.88
CA GLU A 112 -8.79 -22.30 7.58
C GLU A 112 -9.11 -23.10 8.85
N ASP A 113 -8.30 -22.92 9.90
CA ASP A 113 -8.42 -23.63 11.18
C ASP A 113 -9.52 -23.04 12.09
N GLY A 114 -10.20 -21.96 11.68
CA GLY A 114 -11.23 -21.26 12.47
C GLY A 114 -10.70 -20.52 13.70
N THR A 115 -9.40 -20.61 13.99
CA THR A 115 -8.73 -19.93 15.11
C THR A 115 -8.78 -18.41 15.03
N PHE A 116 -8.88 -17.84 13.83
CA PHE A 116 -8.99 -16.41 13.64
C PHE A 116 -10.23 -15.80 14.34
N GLU A 117 -11.37 -16.51 14.34
CA GLU A 117 -12.59 -16.02 15.00
C GLU A 117 -12.39 -15.91 16.52
N VAL A 118 -11.71 -16.90 17.11
CA VAL A 118 -11.35 -16.89 18.54
C VAL A 118 -10.35 -15.78 18.86
N LEU A 119 -9.37 -15.52 18.00
CA LEU A 119 -8.42 -14.42 18.20
C LEU A 119 -9.10 -13.05 18.08
N SER A 120 -10.10 -12.93 17.19
CA SER A 120 -10.82 -11.67 16.93
C SER A 120 -11.73 -11.21 18.07
N ILE A 121 -12.08 -12.11 19.02
CA ILE A 121 -12.86 -11.79 20.23
C ILE A 121 -11.97 -11.51 21.46
N THR A 122 -10.64 -11.60 21.32
CA THR A 122 -9.70 -11.27 22.39
C THR A 122 -9.50 -9.75 22.54
N THR A 123 -8.74 -9.34 23.57
CA THR A 123 -8.35 -7.94 23.79
C THR A 123 -7.28 -7.43 22.83
N LEU A 124 -6.77 -8.27 21.92
CA LEU A 124 -5.75 -7.88 20.96
C LEU A 124 -6.35 -7.06 19.81
N SER A 125 -5.71 -5.94 19.49
CA SER A 125 -6.10 -5.13 18.33
C SER A 125 -5.69 -5.81 17.02
N SER A 126 -6.45 -5.61 15.95
CA SER A 126 -6.11 -6.12 14.61
C SER A 126 -4.73 -5.67 14.12
N TYR A 127 -4.27 -4.49 14.57
CA TYR A 127 -2.93 -3.98 14.30
C TYR A 127 -1.84 -4.81 14.99
N GLN A 128 -2.04 -5.18 16.25
CA GLN A 128 -1.10 -6.05 16.96
C GLN A 128 -0.98 -7.41 16.27
N ILE A 129 -2.06 -7.95 15.71
CA ILE A 129 -2.01 -9.22 14.96
C ILE A 129 -1.11 -9.11 13.73
N ILE A 130 -1.36 -8.12 12.87
CA ILE A 130 -0.61 -7.95 11.62
C ILE A 130 0.85 -7.54 11.88
N LEU A 131 1.08 -6.59 12.79
CA LEU A 131 2.43 -6.15 13.14
C LEU A 131 3.23 -7.28 13.80
N GLY A 132 2.59 -8.14 14.59
CA GLY A 132 3.23 -9.33 15.17
C GLY A 132 3.70 -10.31 14.09
N LYS A 133 2.85 -10.62 13.10
CA LYS A 133 3.19 -11.49 11.96
C LYS A 133 4.24 -10.88 11.04
N LEU A 134 4.13 -9.58 10.76
CA LEU A 134 5.13 -8.84 10.00
C LEU A 134 6.49 -8.89 10.72
N ALA A 135 6.53 -8.58 12.02
CA ALA A 135 7.76 -8.60 12.80
C ALA A 135 8.38 -10.01 12.87
N SER A 136 7.57 -11.06 12.97
CA SER A 136 8.05 -12.45 12.94
C SER A 136 8.70 -12.80 11.59
N SER A 137 8.08 -12.37 10.49
CA SER A 137 8.60 -12.55 9.14
C SER A 137 9.87 -11.72 8.91
N VAL A 138 9.93 -10.49 9.43
CA VAL A 138 11.13 -9.64 9.39
C VAL A 138 12.28 -10.27 10.18
N LEU A 139 12.01 -10.87 11.34
CA LEU A 139 13.02 -11.61 12.10
C LEU A 139 13.61 -12.76 11.27
N GLN A 140 12.76 -13.52 10.57
CA GLN A 140 13.22 -14.57 9.65
C GLN A 140 14.11 -14.02 8.53
N LEU A 141 13.73 -12.88 7.94
CA LEU A 141 14.55 -12.18 6.94
C LEU A 141 15.92 -11.75 7.50
N VAL A 142 15.95 -11.21 8.72
CA VAL A 142 17.20 -10.81 9.39
C VAL A 142 18.14 -12.00 9.61
N ILE A 143 17.61 -13.18 9.93
CA ILE A 143 18.41 -14.40 10.13
C ILE A 143 19.01 -14.90 8.81
N TYR A 144 18.22 -14.92 7.73
CA TYR A 144 18.72 -15.25 6.40
C TYR A 144 19.79 -14.27 5.93
N PHE A 145 19.56 -12.99 6.21
CA PHE A 145 20.47 -11.93 5.86
C PHE A 145 21.82 -12.05 6.59
N THR A 146 21.79 -12.18 7.92
CA THR A 146 23.00 -12.29 8.76
C THR A 146 23.87 -13.51 8.42
N ALA A 147 23.27 -14.60 7.94
CA ALA A 147 24.02 -15.77 7.48
C ALA A 147 24.87 -15.50 6.21
N LEU A 148 24.41 -14.62 5.31
CA LEU A 148 25.06 -14.36 4.02
C LEU A 148 25.96 -13.12 4.01
N VAL A 149 25.81 -12.21 4.97
CA VAL A 149 26.64 -10.98 5.08
C VAL A 149 28.14 -11.26 4.98
N PRO A 150 28.74 -12.26 5.67
CA PRO A 150 30.17 -12.54 5.56
C PRO A 150 30.60 -12.91 4.13
N CYS A 151 29.79 -13.71 3.43
CA CYS A 151 30.05 -14.11 2.04
C CYS A 151 29.95 -12.92 1.09
N VAL A 152 28.99 -12.02 1.30
CA VAL A 152 28.85 -10.80 0.52
C VAL A 152 30.02 -9.85 0.78
N ALA A 153 30.45 -9.70 2.03
CA ALA A 153 31.61 -8.87 2.38
C ALA A 153 32.92 -9.34 1.70
N PHE A 154 33.08 -10.65 1.51
CA PHE A 154 34.22 -11.22 0.78
C PHE A 154 34.34 -10.70 -0.67
N THR A 155 33.22 -10.36 -1.32
CA THR A 155 33.23 -9.83 -2.69
C THR A 155 33.94 -8.49 -2.84
N TYR A 156 33.98 -7.68 -1.78
CA TYR A 156 34.71 -6.42 -1.75
C TYR A 156 36.23 -6.65 -1.89
N ILE A 157 36.74 -7.72 -1.28
CA ILE A 157 38.18 -8.06 -1.29
C ILE A 157 38.62 -8.48 -2.71
N LEU A 158 37.72 -9.13 -3.47
CA LEU A 158 37.99 -9.58 -4.84
C LEU A 158 38.05 -8.46 -5.90
N ARG A 159 37.92 -7.20 -5.47
CA ARG A 159 37.96 -5.99 -6.30
C ARG A 159 36.84 -5.96 -7.36
N GLY A 160 36.66 -4.79 -7.96
CA GLY A 160 35.71 -4.60 -9.05
C GLY A 160 34.32 -4.15 -8.60
N ILE A 161 34.03 -4.07 -7.32
CA ILE A 161 32.79 -3.48 -6.82
C ILE A 161 33.07 -2.55 -5.63
N ASP A 162 32.34 -1.44 -5.60
CA ASP A 162 32.41 -0.42 -4.57
C ASP A 162 31.49 -0.78 -3.38
N LEU A 163 31.89 -0.34 -2.18
CA LEU A 163 31.15 -0.60 -0.95
C LEU A 163 29.73 0.01 -0.95
N PRO A 164 29.49 1.23 -1.47
CA PRO A 164 28.14 1.79 -1.61
C PRO A 164 27.21 0.90 -2.44
N SER A 165 27.67 0.35 -3.56
CA SER A 165 26.86 -0.57 -4.39
C SER A 165 26.49 -1.85 -3.64
N ILE A 166 27.42 -2.45 -2.89
CA ILE A 166 27.11 -3.62 -2.05
C ILE A 166 26.06 -3.25 -0.99
N GLY A 167 26.26 -2.13 -0.29
CA GLY A 167 25.34 -1.67 0.75
C GLY A 167 23.95 -1.37 0.20
N LEU A 168 23.85 -0.71 -0.94
CA LEU A 168 22.58 -0.39 -1.61
C LEU A 168 21.87 -1.64 -2.11
N LEU A 169 22.60 -2.60 -2.70
CA LEU A 169 22.05 -3.88 -3.14
C LEU A 169 21.43 -4.63 -1.96
N ILE A 170 22.18 -4.73 -0.86
CA ILE A 170 21.72 -5.37 0.38
C ILE A 170 20.46 -4.68 0.92
N ALA A 171 20.52 -3.35 1.08
CA ALA A 171 19.45 -2.58 1.69
C ALA A 171 18.17 -2.64 0.84
N SER A 172 18.30 -2.49 -0.47
CA SER A 172 17.18 -2.58 -1.41
C SER A 172 16.59 -4.00 -1.45
N THR A 173 17.40 -5.06 -1.45
CA THR A 173 16.90 -6.45 -1.41
C THR A 173 16.15 -6.74 -0.13
N PHE A 174 16.69 -6.33 1.02
CA PHE A 174 16.01 -6.47 2.31
C PHE A 174 14.69 -5.71 2.31
N LEU A 175 14.70 -4.45 1.85
CA LEU A 175 13.50 -3.62 1.77
C LEU A 175 12.45 -4.25 0.85
N THR A 176 12.77 -4.57 -0.40
CA THR A 176 11.83 -5.24 -1.33
C THR A 176 11.22 -6.51 -0.74
N SER A 177 12.01 -7.31 0.00
CA SER A 177 11.54 -8.52 0.67
C SER A 177 10.51 -8.21 1.76
N VAL A 178 10.74 -7.19 2.59
CA VAL A 178 9.78 -6.75 3.62
C VAL A 178 8.46 -6.31 2.99
N PHE A 179 8.49 -5.64 1.84
CA PHE A 179 7.25 -5.22 1.17
C PHE A 179 6.50 -6.38 0.58
N MET A 180 7.21 -7.35 0.00
CA MET A 180 6.56 -8.57 -0.46
C MET A 180 5.88 -9.29 0.72
N VAL A 181 6.49 -9.32 1.91
CA VAL A 181 5.80 -9.82 3.13
C VAL A 181 4.53 -9.03 3.44
N VAL A 182 4.57 -7.70 3.40
CA VAL A 182 3.38 -6.84 3.62
C VAL A 182 2.29 -7.12 2.58
N VAL A 183 2.66 -7.23 1.31
CA VAL A 183 1.75 -7.60 0.21
C VAL A 183 1.15 -8.98 0.44
N GLY A 184 1.95 -9.96 0.85
CA GLY A 184 1.50 -11.32 1.18
C GLY A 184 0.49 -11.34 2.32
N LEU A 185 0.74 -10.60 3.40
CA LEU A 185 -0.21 -10.44 4.51
C LEU A 185 -1.51 -9.76 4.08
N PHE A 186 -1.42 -8.76 3.20
CA PHE A 186 -2.60 -8.08 2.66
C PHE A 186 -3.45 -9.01 1.79
N LEU A 187 -2.84 -9.74 0.86
CA LEU A 187 -3.56 -10.70 0.01
C LEU A 187 -4.21 -11.83 0.84
N ALA A 188 -3.52 -12.33 1.87
CA ALA A 188 -4.09 -13.26 2.84
C ALA A 188 -5.31 -12.65 3.57
N SER A 189 -5.23 -11.39 3.98
CA SER A 189 -6.30 -10.74 4.74
C SER A 189 -7.60 -10.62 3.95
N ILE A 190 -7.53 -10.40 2.63
CA ILE A 190 -8.69 -10.30 1.72
C ILE A 190 -9.34 -11.67 1.47
N ALA A 191 -8.56 -12.74 1.49
CA ALA A 191 -8.98 -14.06 1.03
C ALA A 191 -9.97 -14.79 1.97
N SER A 192 -11.25 -14.47 1.87
CA SER A 192 -12.30 -15.00 2.77
C SER A 192 -12.74 -16.43 2.46
N THR A 193 -12.73 -16.85 1.20
CA THR A 193 -13.15 -18.19 0.76
C THR A 193 -11.96 -19.03 0.33
N ARG A 194 -12.07 -20.37 0.39
CA ARG A 194 -11.01 -21.28 -0.05
C ARG A 194 -10.57 -21.06 -1.50
N SER A 195 -11.52 -20.77 -2.40
CA SER A 195 -11.20 -20.45 -3.80
C SER A 195 -10.44 -19.13 -3.92
N LEU A 196 -10.83 -18.11 -3.16
CA LEU A 196 -10.12 -16.83 -3.14
C LEU A 196 -8.74 -16.96 -2.50
N GLN A 197 -8.58 -17.81 -1.48
CA GLN A 197 -7.27 -18.13 -0.88
C GLN A 197 -6.30 -18.73 -1.88
N SER A 198 -6.74 -19.75 -2.65
CA SER A 198 -5.90 -20.32 -3.70
C SER A 198 -5.56 -19.30 -4.80
N LEU A 199 -6.52 -18.46 -5.18
CA LEU A 199 -6.29 -17.40 -6.18
C LEU A 199 -5.30 -16.35 -5.68
N MET A 200 -5.42 -15.90 -4.43
CA MET A 200 -4.53 -14.90 -3.82
C MET A 200 -3.12 -15.47 -3.58
N MET A 201 -2.99 -16.76 -3.27
CA MET A 201 -1.69 -17.45 -3.21
C MET A 201 -1.02 -17.50 -4.60
N LEU A 202 -1.77 -17.81 -5.65
CA LEU A 202 -1.24 -17.81 -7.02
C LEU A 202 -0.87 -16.39 -7.48
N GLY A 203 -1.72 -15.41 -7.18
CA GLY A 203 -1.45 -13.99 -7.44
C GLY A 203 -0.19 -13.51 -6.71
N MET A 204 0.00 -13.94 -5.45
CA MET A 204 1.21 -13.65 -4.69
C MET A 204 2.46 -14.24 -5.36
N LEU A 205 2.41 -15.49 -5.82
CA LEU A 205 3.52 -16.12 -6.54
C LEU A 205 3.89 -15.32 -7.81
N LEU A 206 2.88 -14.89 -8.59
CA LEU A 206 3.12 -14.07 -9.77
C LEU A 206 3.76 -12.72 -9.42
N LEU A 207 3.28 -12.05 -8.38
CA LEU A 207 3.82 -10.76 -7.93
C LEU A 207 5.28 -10.90 -7.45
N VAL A 208 5.60 -11.99 -6.75
CA VAL A 208 6.97 -12.31 -6.35
C VAL A 208 7.87 -12.50 -7.58
N LEU A 209 7.42 -13.24 -8.60
CA LEU A 209 8.22 -13.44 -9.82
C LEU A 209 8.48 -12.13 -10.56
N ILE A 210 7.47 -11.25 -10.65
CA ILE A 210 7.61 -9.92 -11.25
C ILE A 210 8.59 -9.08 -10.41
N ALA A 211 8.46 -9.11 -9.08
CA ALA A 211 9.33 -8.37 -8.19
C ALA A 211 10.78 -8.83 -8.27
N GLU A 212 11.01 -10.14 -8.32
CA GLU A 212 12.34 -10.74 -8.48
C GLU A 212 12.96 -10.33 -9.81
N TYR A 213 12.18 -10.33 -10.90
CA TYR A 213 12.65 -9.86 -12.20
C TYR A 213 13.02 -8.38 -12.17
N VAL A 214 12.13 -7.52 -11.69
CA VAL A 214 12.36 -6.05 -11.64
C VAL A 214 13.54 -5.72 -10.73
N HIS A 215 13.59 -6.32 -9.55
CA HIS A 215 14.67 -6.12 -8.59
C HIS A 215 15.99 -6.73 -9.09
N GLY A 216 15.94 -7.85 -9.81
CA GLY A 216 17.10 -8.47 -10.45
C GLY A 216 17.70 -7.62 -11.57
N VAL A 217 16.86 -7.00 -12.40
CA VAL A 217 17.30 -6.02 -13.40
C VAL A 217 17.95 -4.82 -12.71
N PHE A 218 17.35 -4.31 -11.63
CA PHE A 218 17.94 -3.22 -10.84
C PHE A 218 19.30 -3.64 -10.24
N ALA A 219 19.38 -4.78 -9.57
CA ALA A 219 20.60 -5.33 -8.99
C ALA A 219 21.72 -5.46 -10.04
N MET A 220 21.40 -5.96 -11.23
CA MET A 220 22.35 -6.09 -12.33
C MET A 220 22.80 -4.74 -12.88
N SER A 221 21.89 -3.80 -13.05
CA SER A 221 22.24 -2.43 -13.46
C SER A 221 23.19 -1.78 -12.45
N LEU A 222 22.94 -1.96 -11.15
CA LEU A 222 23.77 -1.44 -10.08
C LEU A 222 25.18 -2.06 -10.07
N MET A 223 25.30 -3.39 -10.23
CA MET A 223 26.59 -4.07 -10.26
C MET A 223 27.43 -3.73 -11.50
N THR A 224 26.78 -3.45 -12.63
CA THR A 224 27.48 -3.14 -13.89
C THR A 224 27.92 -1.68 -13.97
N ALA A 225 27.02 -0.76 -13.63
CA ALA A 225 27.26 0.69 -13.67
C ALA A 225 28.08 1.19 -12.47
N GLY A 226 27.89 0.60 -11.29
CA GLY A 226 28.41 1.12 -10.02
C GLY A 226 27.72 2.42 -9.59
N ILE A 227 28.02 2.89 -8.38
CA ILE A 227 27.57 4.19 -7.88
C ILE A 227 28.68 5.21 -8.06
N ARG A 228 28.40 6.38 -8.65
CA ARG A 228 29.34 7.51 -8.65
C ARG A 228 29.03 8.40 -7.45
N ASN A 229 30.08 8.89 -6.79
CA ASN A 229 29.96 9.64 -5.52
C ASN A 229 29.21 10.99 -5.66
N ASP A 230 29.07 11.54 -6.87
CA ASP A 230 28.38 12.82 -7.13
C ASP A 230 26.93 12.64 -7.66
N ASP A 231 26.38 11.42 -7.61
CA ASP A 231 25.03 11.13 -8.15
C ASP A 231 23.91 11.61 -7.21
N THR A 232 23.77 12.93 -7.04
CA THR A 232 22.63 13.54 -6.34
C THR A 232 21.28 13.09 -6.89
N GLU A 233 21.23 12.80 -8.19
CA GLU A 233 20.12 12.18 -8.90
C GLU A 233 19.70 10.83 -8.31
N LEU A 234 20.68 9.95 -8.05
CA LEU A 234 20.44 8.63 -7.48
C LEU A 234 19.88 8.75 -6.07
N LEU A 235 20.42 9.66 -5.25
CA LEU A 235 19.93 9.90 -3.90
C LEU A 235 18.47 10.36 -3.90
N VAL A 236 18.12 11.32 -4.76
CA VAL A 236 16.74 11.81 -4.93
C VAL A 236 15.81 10.66 -5.34
N LEU A 237 16.22 9.85 -6.32
CA LEU A 237 15.43 8.69 -6.77
C LEU A 237 15.24 7.66 -5.65
N LEU A 238 16.29 7.35 -4.89
CA LEU A 238 16.23 6.42 -3.77
C LEU A 238 15.30 6.92 -2.67
N LEU A 239 15.33 8.21 -2.34
CA LEU A 239 14.40 8.81 -1.39
C LEU A 239 12.95 8.76 -1.90
N ALA A 240 12.73 8.99 -3.20
CA ALA A 240 11.43 8.89 -3.83
C ALA A 240 10.87 7.47 -3.73
N ILE A 241 11.66 6.48 -4.13
CA ILE A 241 11.28 5.07 -4.06
C ILE A 241 11.04 4.64 -2.61
N PHE A 242 11.95 4.97 -1.69
CA PHE A 242 11.85 4.60 -0.28
C PHE A 242 10.58 5.16 0.39
N SER A 243 10.28 6.43 0.17
CA SER A 243 9.10 7.05 0.77
C SER A 243 7.78 6.56 0.14
N LEU A 244 7.74 6.32 -1.18
CA LEU A 244 6.59 5.69 -1.83
C LEU A 244 6.38 4.27 -1.30
N TYR A 245 7.46 3.49 -1.22
CA TYR A 245 7.47 2.16 -0.64
C TYR A 245 6.90 2.16 0.78
N LEU A 246 7.37 3.09 1.63
CA LEU A 246 6.95 3.18 3.03
C LEU A 246 5.45 3.50 3.13
N VAL A 247 4.97 4.47 2.37
CA VAL A 247 3.56 4.90 2.42
C VAL A 247 2.63 3.82 1.88
N VAL A 248 3.01 3.13 0.80
CA VAL A 248 2.24 1.99 0.30
C VAL A 248 2.25 0.83 1.30
N ALA A 249 3.39 0.51 1.92
CA ALA A 249 3.47 -0.53 2.94
C ALA A 249 2.54 -0.22 4.14
N ILE A 250 2.57 1.02 4.64
CA ILE A 250 1.68 1.45 5.74
C ILE A 250 0.22 1.38 5.30
N PHE A 251 -0.11 1.84 4.09
CA PHE A 251 -1.45 1.74 3.53
C PHE A 251 -1.94 0.29 3.50
N LEU A 252 -1.12 -0.66 3.02
CA LEU A 252 -1.44 -2.08 2.97
C LEU A 252 -1.58 -2.70 4.37
N ILE A 253 -0.77 -2.29 5.35
CA ILE A 253 -0.91 -2.73 6.76
C ILE A 253 -2.24 -2.24 7.34
N VAL A 254 -2.59 -0.97 7.12
CA VAL A 254 -3.88 -0.40 7.58
C VAL A 254 -5.06 -1.09 6.87
N ALA A 255 -4.93 -1.37 5.57
CA ALA A 255 -5.92 -2.12 4.79
C ALA A 255 -6.08 -3.55 5.31
N SER A 256 -4.98 -4.25 5.56
CA SER A 256 -5.00 -5.57 6.18
C SER A 256 -5.71 -5.54 7.53
N ALA A 257 -5.40 -4.55 8.38
CA ALA A 257 -5.99 -4.43 9.71
C ALA A 257 -7.49 -4.15 9.64
N SER A 258 -7.93 -3.38 8.63
CA SER A 258 -9.35 -3.11 8.38
C SER A 258 -10.14 -4.33 7.92
N CYS A 259 -9.49 -5.28 7.21
CA CYS A 259 -10.11 -6.54 6.80
C CYS A 259 -10.29 -7.50 7.99
N LEU A 260 -9.40 -7.42 8.98
CA LEU A 260 -9.43 -8.26 10.18
C LEU A 260 -10.26 -7.65 11.32
N SER A 261 -10.51 -6.34 11.32
CA SER A 261 -11.24 -5.69 12.41
C SER A 261 -12.73 -6.04 12.40
N PRO A 262 -13.42 -6.10 13.55
CA PRO A 262 -14.85 -6.39 13.62
C PRO A 262 -15.71 -5.37 12.86
N ILE A 263 -16.92 -5.76 12.42
CA ILE A 263 -17.85 -4.88 11.67
C ILE A 263 -18.30 -3.69 12.55
N SER A 264 -18.22 -3.84 13.88
CA SER A 264 -18.60 -2.82 14.84
C SER A 264 -17.61 -1.66 14.95
N GLU A 265 -16.37 -1.83 14.49
CA GLU A 265 -15.31 -0.82 14.55
C GLU A 265 -15.27 0.07 13.30
N ASN A 266 -14.77 1.30 13.43
CA ASN A 266 -14.60 2.19 12.30
C ASN A 266 -13.42 1.75 11.41
N ARG A 267 -13.74 1.12 10.28
CA ARG A 267 -12.75 0.63 9.30
C ARG A 267 -12.30 1.71 8.31
N ALA A 268 -13.17 2.67 7.98
CA ALA A 268 -12.99 3.55 6.82
C ALA A 268 -12.10 4.76 7.11
N THR A 269 -12.18 5.38 8.29
CA THR A 269 -11.51 6.66 8.55
C THR A 269 -9.99 6.58 8.39
N ARG A 270 -9.35 5.55 8.95
CA ARG A 270 -7.90 5.39 8.83
C ARG A 270 -7.49 5.11 7.39
N LEU A 271 -8.27 4.30 6.66
CA LEU A 271 -8.02 4.04 5.24
C LEU A 271 -8.12 5.32 4.41
N ARG A 272 -9.16 6.12 4.61
CA ARG A 272 -9.37 7.39 3.90
C ARG A 272 -8.22 8.38 4.15
N ILE A 273 -7.75 8.50 5.39
CA ILE A 273 -6.56 9.31 5.71
C ILE A 273 -5.33 8.78 4.95
N MET A 274 -5.10 7.47 4.96
CA MET A 274 -3.95 6.89 4.25
C MET A 274 -4.05 7.02 2.73
N MET A 275 -5.26 7.02 2.17
CA MET A 275 -5.46 7.32 0.76
C MET A 275 -5.06 8.76 0.40
N LEU A 276 -5.35 9.73 1.27
CA LEU A 276 -4.92 11.12 1.10
C LEU A 276 -3.41 11.27 1.25
N VAL A 277 -2.81 10.62 2.25
CA VAL A 277 -1.35 10.64 2.46
C VAL A 277 -0.63 10.03 1.26
N LEU A 278 -1.12 8.90 0.73
CA LEU A 278 -0.58 8.27 -0.47
C LEU A 278 -0.63 9.23 -1.66
N GLN A 279 -1.79 9.85 -1.91
CA GLN A 279 -1.92 10.86 -2.97
C GLN A 279 -0.97 12.04 -2.75
N ALA A 280 -0.85 12.53 -1.52
CA ALA A 280 0.01 13.68 -1.20
C ALA A 280 1.50 13.38 -1.43
N VAL A 281 1.98 12.19 -1.03
CA VAL A 281 3.37 11.78 -1.26
C VAL A 281 3.67 11.57 -2.74
N VAL A 282 2.74 10.94 -3.49
CA VAL A 282 2.87 10.81 -4.94
C VAL A 282 2.92 12.18 -5.62
N MET A 283 2.01 13.09 -5.25
CA MET A 283 2.04 14.46 -5.79
C MET A 283 3.33 15.20 -5.44
N PHE A 284 3.78 15.11 -4.19
CA PHE A 284 5.03 15.73 -3.74
C PHE A 284 6.20 15.30 -4.62
N TRP A 285 6.40 13.99 -4.83
CA TRP A 285 7.51 13.51 -5.64
C TRP A 285 7.38 13.87 -7.11
N ILE A 286 6.19 13.80 -7.68
CA ILE A 286 6.04 14.17 -9.10
C ILE A 286 6.30 15.67 -9.29
N ILE A 287 5.82 16.53 -8.38
CA ILE A 287 6.10 17.98 -8.41
C ILE A 287 7.60 18.23 -8.22
N TYR A 288 8.23 17.57 -7.24
CA TYR A 288 9.67 17.71 -6.97
C TYR A 288 10.51 17.28 -8.18
N LEU A 289 10.24 16.10 -8.75
CA LEU A 289 10.93 15.60 -9.94
C LEU A 289 10.72 16.51 -11.14
N LEU A 290 9.53 17.10 -11.28
CA LEU A 290 9.26 18.10 -12.32
C LEU A 290 10.16 19.34 -12.15
N MET A 291 10.23 19.92 -10.95
CA MET A 291 11.07 21.08 -10.66
C MET A 291 12.56 20.76 -10.85
N TYR A 292 12.99 19.60 -10.37
CA TYR A 292 14.37 19.13 -10.46
C TYR A 292 14.79 18.86 -11.91
N SER A 293 13.94 18.20 -12.71
CA SER A 293 14.20 17.94 -14.13
C SER A 293 14.39 19.22 -14.97
N GLN A 294 13.73 20.33 -14.60
CA GLN A 294 13.90 21.61 -15.29
C GLN A 294 15.23 22.27 -14.99
N GLN A 295 15.62 22.26 -13.72
CA GLN A 295 16.93 22.77 -13.30
C GLN A 295 18.05 22.01 -14.02
N LEU A 296 17.89 20.69 -14.15
CA LEU A 296 18.86 19.86 -14.84
C LEU A 296 18.86 20.04 -16.35
N ALA A 297 17.69 20.08 -16.99
CA ALA A 297 17.61 20.18 -18.44
C ALA A 297 18.00 21.57 -18.99
N ASN A 298 18.16 22.57 -18.12
CA ASN A 298 18.82 23.84 -18.47
C ASN A 298 20.36 23.71 -18.46
N ASN A 299 20.91 22.73 -17.74
CA ASN A 299 22.34 22.58 -17.50
C ASN A 299 22.96 21.39 -18.25
N TYR A 300 22.19 20.34 -18.54
CA TYR A 300 22.66 19.08 -19.14
C TYR A 300 21.64 18.53 -20.14
N SER A 301 22.11 18.14 -21.33
CA SER A 301 21.31 17.40 -22.32
C SER A 301 21.53 15.90 -22.13
N GLY A 302 20.48 15.15 -21.74
CA GLY A 302 20.52 13.69 -21.61
C GLY A 302 20.53 13.13 -20.19
N SER A 303 19.78 13.71 -19.23
CA SER A 303 19.61 13.09 -17.91
C SER A 303 18.57 11.97 -17.94
N LEU A 304 18.72 10.95 -17.09
CA LEU A 304 17.77 9.83 -16.98
C LEU A 304 16.33 10.32 -16.73
N PHE A 305 16.18 11.43 -16.01
CA PHE A 305 14.89 12.05 -15.72
C PHE A 305 14.23 12.72 -16.93
N SER A 306 15.00 13.27 -17.88
CA SER A 306 14.41 13.92 -19.07
C SER A 306 13.78 12.92 -20.03
N ASP A 307 14.29 11.69 -20.06
CA ASP A 307 13.78 10.62 -20.93
C ASP A 307 12.56 9.90 -20.31
N PHE A 308 12.55 9.72 -18.99
CA PHE A 308 11.43 9.07 -18.28
C PHE A 308 10.19 9.96 -18.10
N LEU A 309 10.37 11.29 -18.03
CA LEU A 309 9.30 12.24 -17.69
C LEU A 309 9.27 13.40 -18.70
N PRO A 310 8.68 13.21 -19.90
CA PRO A 310 8.59 14.28 -20.89
C PRO A 310 7.82 15.49 -20.35
N ARG A 311 8.42 16.69 -20.46
CA ARG A 311 7.97 17.96 -19.85
C ARG A 311 6.47 18.29 -19.96
N ARG A 312 5.80 17.88 -21.04
CA ARG A 312 4.36 18.08 -21.26
C ARG A 312 3.48 16.93 -20.78
N GLY A 313 4.02 15.71 -20.71
CA GLY A 313 3.29 14.49 -20.36
C GLY A 313 3.13 14.29 -18.86
N THR A 314 4.01 14.86 -18.03
CA THR A 314 4.01 14.65 -16.58
C THR A 314 2.74 15.14 -15.88
N VAL A 315 2.31 16.38 -16.11
CA VAL A 315 1.10 16.95 -15.47
C VAL A 315 -0.17 16.25 -15.94
N VAL A 316 -0.23 15.95 -17.24
CA VAL A 316 -1.32 15.14 -17.83
C VAL A 316 -1.36 13.76 -17.19
N MET A 317 -0.20 13.13 -17.00
CA MET A 317 -0.05 11.85 -16.32
C MET A 317 -0.47 11.94 -14.85
N ILE A 318 -0.16 13.02 -14.12
CA ILE A 318 -0.64 13.23 -12.74
C ILE A 318 -2.16 13.28 -12.71
N ALA A 319 -2.78 14.14 -13.53
CA ALA A 319 -4.22 14.30 -13.55
C ALA A 319 -4.92 12.98 -13.91
N PHE A 320 -4.38 12.26 -14.90
CA PHE A 320 -4.92 10.98 -15.35
C PHE A 320 -4.73 9.85 -14.31
N LEU A 321 -3.53 9.67 -13.77
CA LEU A 321 -3.26 8.65 -12.74
C LEU A 321 -4.04 8.93 -11.46
N SER A 322 -4.15 10.20 -11.05
CA SER A 322 -4.96 10.60 -9.89
C SER A 322 -6.45 10.36 -10.14
N ALA A 323 -6.94 10.58 -11.37
CA ALA A 323 -8.32 10.27 -11.74
C ALA A 323 -8.59 8.77 -11.68
N ILE A 324 -7.68 7.94 -12.21
CA ILE A 324 -7.79 6.47 -12.10
C ILE A 324 -7.79 6.04 -10.63
N TYR A 325 -6.85 6.54 -9.84
CA TYR A 325 -6.71 6.23 -8.43
C TYR A 325 -7.99 6.55 -7.65
N TRP A 326 -8.52 7.77 -7.77
CA TRP A 326 -9.73 8.17 -7.05
C TRP A 326 -11.00 7.55 -7.60
N THR A 327 -11.06 7.20 -8.89
CA THR A 327 -12.18 6.44 -9.45
C THR A 327 -12.18 5.00 -8.93
N PHE A 328 -11.00 4.37 -8.84
CA PHE A 328 -10.85 3.03 -8.29
C PHE A 328 -11.17 2.99 -6.78
N MET A 329 -10.57 3.90 -6.00
CA MET A 329 -10.84 4.00 -4.56
C MET A 329 -12.29 4.40 -4.29
N GLY A 330 -12.85 5.34 -5.06
CA GLY A 330 -14.26 5.72 -4.98
C GLY A 330 -15.19 4.54 -5.27
N GLY A 331 -14.91 3.76 -6.32
CA GLY A 331 -15.68 2.56 -6.67
C GLY A 331 -15.70 1.50 -5.57
N LEU A 332 -14.57 1.30 -4.87
CA LEU A 332 -14.52 0.44 -3.69
C LEU A 332 -15.38 0.98 -2.53
N MET A 333 -15.34 2.29 -2.29
CA MET A 333 -16.10 2.91 -1.19
C MET A 333 -17.62 2.86 -1.39
N LEU A 334 -18.12 2.83 -2.64
CA LEU A 334 -19.55 2.64 -2.93
C LEU A 334 -20.11 1.31 -2.37
N GLY A 335 -19.23 0.34 -2.12
CA GLY A 335 -19.58 -0.96 -1.54
C GLY A 335 -19.52 -0.99 0.00
N GLU A 336 -19.20 0.12 0.66
CA GLU A 336 -19.23 0.20 2.13
C GLU A 336 -20.65 0.00 2.70
N SER A 337 -20.78 -0.41 3.96
CA SER A 337 -22.08 -0.60 4.60
C SER A 337 -22.78 0.74 4.86
N GLU A 338 -24.06 0.84 4.47
CA GLU A 338 -24.91 2.01 4.75
C GLU A 338 -25.24 2.15 6.24
N THR A 339 -25.37 1.03 6.95
CA THR A 339 -25.75 1.04 8.37
C THR A 339 -24.53 1.21 9.28
N LEU A 340 -24.46 2.35 9.98
CA LEU A 340 -23.42 2.61 10.98
C LEU A 340 -23.70 1.87 12.30
N SER A 341 -22.68 1.20 12.84
CA SER A 341 -22.77 0.57 14.16
C SER A 341 -23.04 1.61 15.27
N ALA A 342 -23.64 1.18 16.38
CA ALA A 342 -23.88 2.07 17.51
C ALA A 342 -22.57 2.66 18.07
N ARG A 343 -21.45 1.92 18.00
CA ARG A 343 -20.13 2.39 18.42
C ARG A 343 -19.62 3.49 17.49
N VAL A 344 -19.64 3.28 16.18
CA VAL A 344 -19.20 4.29 15.20
C VAL A 344 -20.05 5.56 15.28
N ARG A 345 -21.37 5.42 15.51
CA ARG A 345 -22.25 6.58 15.70
C ARG A 345 -21.90 7.43 16.92
N ARG A 346 -21.28 6.86 17.97
CA ARG A 346 -20.84 7.60 19.16
C ARG A 346 -19.60 8.45 18.90
N ASP A 347 -18.77 8.04 17.94
CA ASP A 347 -17.51 8.69 17.60
C ASP A 347 -17.67 9.81 16.55
N LEU A 348 -18.89 10.03 16.05
CA LEU A 348 -19.17 11.10 15.09
C LEU A 348 -18.85 12.49 15.68
N PRO A 349 -18.33 13.41 14.84
CA PRO A 349 -17.94 14.76 15.29
C PRO A 349 -19.12 15.54 15.90
N LYS A 350 -18.83 16.20 17.02
CA LYS A 350 -19.84 16.94 17.81
C LYS A 350 -20.13 18.33 17.24
N THR A 351 -19.09 19.02 16.74
CA THR A 351 -19.19 20.41 16.27
C THR A 351 -19.74 20.48 14.85
N PHE A 352 -20.40 21.60 14.51
CA PHE A 352 -20.92 21.85 13.16
C PHE A 352 -19.79 21.78 12.11
N LEU A 353 -18.69 22.49 12.33
CA LEU A 353 -17.53 22.50 11.45
C LEU A 353 -16.90 21.09 11.32
N GLY A 354 -16.84 20.36 12.42
CA GLY A 354 -16.39 18.96 12.42
C GLY A 354 -17.27 18.07 11.56
N ARG A 355 -18.59 18.28 11.56
CA ARG A 355 -19.49 17.53 10.66
C ARG A 355 -19.33 17.93 9.20
N VAL A 356 -19.11 19.20 8.90
CA VAL A 356 -18.94 19.64 7.49
C VAL A 356 -17.65 19.06 6.90
N LEU A 357 -16.56 18.97 7.66
CA LEU A 357 -15.25 18.57 7.14
C LEU A 357 -14.93 17.08 7.36
N LEU A 358 -15.27 16.52 8.53
CA LEU A 358 -14.83 15.18 8.93
C LEU A 358 -15.87 14.08 8.67
N THR A 359 -17.12 14.44 8.33
CA THR A 359 -18.14 13.42 8.00
C THR A 359 -17.77 12.60 6.78
N TRP A 360 -17.04 13.19 5.83
CA TRP A 360 -16.53 12.51 4.64
C TRP A 360 -15.43 11.49 4.94
N LEU A 361 -14.93 11.41 6.17
CA LEU A 361 -14.01 10.36 6.59
C LEU A 361 -14.73 9.17 7.24
N ASN A 362 -16.02 9.29 7.55
CA ASN A 362 -16.79 8.23 8.20
C ASN A 362 -17.35 7.24 7.16
N PRO A 363 -17.49 5.95 7.52
CA PRO A 363 -17.94 4.92 6.59
C PRO A 363 -19.31 5.24 5.98
N GLY A 364 -19.51 4.79 4.74
CA GLY A 364 -20.76 4.94 4.00
C GLY A 364 -20.53 5.12 2.50
N PRO A 365 -21.42 4.62 1.64
CA PRO A 365 -21.26 4.69 0.20
C PRO A 365 -21.37 6.13 -0.33
N GLY A 366 -22.35 6.90 0.16
CA GLY A 366 -22.50 8.31 -0.19
C GLY A 366 -21.35 9.19 0.33
N THR A 367 -20.88 8.97 1.56
CA THR A 367 -19.75 9.71 2.12
C THR A 367 -18.46 9.39 1.38
N GLY A 368 -18.26 8.14 0.97
CA GLY A 368 -17.11 7.69 0.17
C GLY A 368 -17.10 8.28 -1.24
N MET A 369 -18.25 8.36 -1.90
CA MET A 369 -18.39 9.04 -3.19
C MET A 369 -17.97 10.51 -3.11
N VAL A 370 -18.54 11.26 -2.14
CA VAL A 370 -18.22 12.67 -1.95
C VAL A 370 -16.74 12.84 -1.56
N PHE A 371 -16.22 11.96 -0.71
CA PHE A 371 -14.81 11.96 -0.32
C PHE A 371 -13.88 11.78 -1.52
N ALA A 372 -14.15 10.82 -2.41
CA ALA A 372 -13.35 10.62 -3.61
C ALA A 372 -13.40 11.86 -4.51
N ILE A 373 -14.61 12.36 -4.83
CA ILE A 373 -14.81 13.51 -5.72
C ILE A 373 -14.10 14.77 -5.18
N SER A 374 -14.29 15.07 -3.89
CA SER A 374 -13.65 16.20 -3.23
C SER A 374 -12.13 16.08 -3.16
N SER A 375 -11.60 14.87 -2.96
CA SER A 375 -10.17 14.63 -2.95
C SER A 375 -9.54 14.85 -4.33
N PHE A 376 -10.18 14.34 -5.40
CA PHE A 376 -9.70 14.59 -6.75
C PHE A 376 -9.88 16.06 -7.18
N ALA A 377 -10.98 16.71 -6.79
CA ALA A 377 -11.14 18.16 -6.97
C ALA A 377 -10.03 18.95 -6.24
N GLY A 378 -9.60 18.51 -5.05
CA GLY A 378 -8.46 19.07 -4.33
C GLY A 378 -7.14 18.93 -5.08
N VAL A 379 -6.92 17.81 -5.77
CA VAL A 379 -5.76 17.61 -6.67
C VAL A 379 -5.79 18.63 -7.82
N ILE A 380 -6.95 18.81 -8.47
CA ILE A 380 -7.11 19.78 -9.57
C ILE A 380 -6.87 21.21 -9.07
N ALA A 381 -7.42 21.55 -7.90
CA ALA A 381 -7.21 22.85 -7.27
C ALA A 381 -5.73 23.09 -6.98
N THR A 382 -5.02 22.07 -6.47
CA THR A 382 -3.58 22.14 -6.20
C THR A 382 -2.79 22.41 -7.48
N ILE A 383 -3.08 21.67 -8.57
CA ILE A 383 -2.46 21.87 -9.88
C ILE A 383 -2.70 23.31 -10.39
N TYR A 384 -3.93 23.81 -10.26
CA TYR A 384 -4.28 25.18 -10.65
C TYR A 384 -3.52 26.22 -9.81
N THR A 385 -3.47 26.06 -8.48
CA THR A 385 -2.74 26.99 -7.60
C THR A 385 -1.24 27.01 -7.86
N LEU A 386 -0.66 25.86 -8.19
CA LEU A 386 0.77 25.77 -8.48
C LEU A 386 1.14 26.50 -9.79
N ASP A 387 0.25 26.51 -10.77
CA ASP A 387 0.43 27.29 -12.00
C ASP A 387 0.21 28.79 -11.77
N THR A 388 -0.81 29.19 -11.01
CA THR A 388 -1.08 30.62 -10.78
C THR A 388 0.04 31.31 -10.00
N ILE A 389 0.68 30.60 -9.06
CA ILE A 389 1.82 31.11 -8.28
C ILE A 389 3.13 31.07 -9.11
N GLY A 390 3.15 30.36 -10.25
CA GLY A 390 4.32 30.27 -11.13
C GLY A 390 5.47 29.42 -10.56
N LEU A 391 5.22 28.66 -9.49
CA LEU A 391 6.18 27.68 -8.93
C LEU A 391 6.43 26.52 -9.89
N VAL A 392 5.42 26.22 -10.68
CA VAL A 392 5.50 25.35 -11.83
C VAL A 392 5.62 26.30 -13.04
N PRO A 393 6.64 26.21 -13.92
CA PRO A 393 6.73 27.04 -15.12
C PRO A 393 5.40 27.06 -15.87
N ARG A 394 5.16 28.11 -16.66
CA ARG A 394 3.93 28.39 -17.42
C ARG A 394 3.50 27.25 -18.37
N PHE A 395 3.19 26.07 -17.85
CA PHE A 395 2.81 24.86 -18.57
C PHE A 395 1.30 24.84 -18.83
N LEU A 396 0.46 25.50 -18.00
CA LEU A 396 -0.97 25.64 -18.29
C LEU A 396 -1.27 26.60 -19.46
N ARG A 397 -0.26 27.25 -20.08
CA ARG A 397 -0.45 28.02 -21.32
C ARG A 397 -0.71 27.15 -22.56
N THR A 398 -0.53 25.83 -22.50
CA THR A 398 -1.21 24.94 -23.43
C THR A 398 -2.65 24.83 -22.97
N GLY A 399 -3.59 25.52 -23.64
CA GLY A 399 -4.99 25.69 -23.22
C GLY A 399 -5.84 24.42 -23.08
N SER A 400 -5.25 23.23 -22.93
CA SER A 400 -5.92 21.92 -22.85
C SER A 400 -5.86 21.25 -21.47
N ILE A 401 -5.00 21.65 -20.52
CA ILE A 401 -4.82 20.91 -19.25
C ILE A 401 -5.98 21.13 -18.27
N LEU A 402 -6.38 22.39 -18.02
CA LEU A 402 -7.53 22.68 -17.14
C LEU A 402 -8.85 22.12 -17.73
N PRO A 403 -9.11 22.26 -19.04
CA PRO A 403 -10.20 21.55 -19.72
C PRO A 403 -10.15 20.02 -19.53
N LEU A 404 -8.99 19.39 -19.67
CA LEU A 404 -8.80 17.96 -19.46
C LEU A 404 -9.10 17.55 -18.00
N ALA A 405 -8.56 18.28 -17.03
CA ALA A 405 -8.78 18.02 -15.61
C ALA A 405 -10.27 18.15 -15.23
N ALA A 406 -10.95 19.18 -15.72
CA ALA A 406 -12.40 19.36 -15.54
C ALA A 406 -13.20 18.21 -16.19
N THR A 407 -12.77 17.75 -17.37
CA THR A 407 -13.39 16.60 -18.06
C THR A 407 -13.22 15.31 -17.25
N LEU A 408 -12.02 15.05 -16.72
CA LEU A 408 -11.75 13.89 -15.85
C LEU A 408 -12.61 13.94 -14.57
N LEU A 409 -12.76 15.12 -13.97
CA LEU A 409 -13.62 15.32 -12.79
C LEU A 409 -15.08 15.03 -13.12
N GLY A 410 -15.58 15.56 -14.24
CA GLY A 410 -16.95 15.32 -14.69
C GLY A 410 -17.24 13.85 -14.96
N TYR A 411 -16.32 13.12 -15.60
CA TYR A 411 -16.44 11.67 -15.79
C TYR A 411 -16.44 10.91 -14.47
N MET A 412 -15.52 11.24 -13.55
CA MET A 412 -15.46 10.61 -12.23
C MET A 412 -16.78 10.82 -11.47
N MET A 413 -17.29 12.06 -11.45
CA MET A 413 -18.58 12.40 -10.84
C MET A 413 -19.74 11.61 -11.45
N PHE A 414 -19.77 11.51 -12.79
CA PHE A 414 -20.81 10.80 -13.52
C PHE A 414 -20.78 9.28 -13.25
N PHE A 415 -19.63 8.63 -13.44
CA PHE A 415 -19.52 7.18 -13.30
C PHE A 415 -19.67 6.71 -11.85
N LEU A 416 -19.08 7.43 -10.88
CA LEU A 416 -19.32 7.13 -9.46
C LEU A 416 -20.78 7.39 -9.09
N GLY A 417 -21.38 8.47 -9.60
CA GLY A 417 -22.77 8.81 -9.33
C GLY A 417 -23.77 7.79 -9.87
N ILE A 418 -23.65 7.38 -11.13
CA ILE A 418 -24.54 6.36 -11.69
C ILE A 418 -24.30 5.01 -11.01
N THR A 419 -23.04 4.65 -10.73
CA THR A 419 -22.76 3.40 -10.02
C THR A 419 -23.35 3.40 -8.62
N HIS A 420 -23.31 4.53 -7.90
CA HIS A 420 -23.91 4.64 -6.59
C HIS A 420 -25.44 4.39 -6.66
N LEU A 421 -26.14 5.04 -7.59
CA LEU A 421 -27.58 4.80 -7.81
C LEU A 421 -27.88 3.33 -8.12
N LEU A 422 -27.08 2.70 -8.99
CA LEU A 422 -27.22 1.29 -9.34
C LEU A 422 -26.98 0.38 -8.13
N VAL A 423 -25.92 0.63 -7.37
CA VAL A 423 -25.58 -0.13 -6.16
C VAL A 423 -26.67 0.01 -5.12
N SER A 424 -27.21 1.22 -4.90
CA SER A 424 -28.35 1.44 -3.99
C SER A 424 -29.60 0.67 -4.43
N LEU A 425 -29.89 0.60 -5.74
CA LEU A 425 -30.98 -0.22 -6.26
C LEU A 425 -30.76 -1.72 -6.00
N VAL A 426 -29.55 -2.23 -6.26
CA VAL A 426 -29.22 -3.65 -6.02
C VAL A 426 -29.25 -3.99 -4.53
N ARG A 427 -28.85 -3.05 -3.67
CA ARG A 427 -28.86 -3.23 -2.20
C ARG A 427 -30.25 -3.50 -1.64
N THR A 428 -31.31 -3.05 -2.30
CA THR A 428 -32.68 -3.40 -1.90
C THR A 428 -32.96 -4.90 -1.92
N LYS A 429 -32.17 -5.68 -2.68
CA LYS A 429 -32.33 -7.13 -2.86
C LYS A 429 -31.24 -7.97 -2.20
N GLY A 430 -30.17 -7.36 -1.68
CA GLY A 430 -29.06 -8.11 -1.08
C GLY A 430 -27.90 -7.24 -0.60
N SER A 431 -26.87 -7.85 -0.01
CA SER A 431 -25.67 -7.12 0.39
C SER A 431 -24.72 -6.92 -0.80
N VAL A 432 -24.14 -5.73 -0.91
CA VAL A 432 -23.13 -5.40 -1.93
C VAL A 432 -21.79 -5.27 -1.23
N THR A 433 -20.77 -5.96 -1.74
CA THR A 433 -19.40 -5.89 -1.24
C THR A 433 -18.61 -4.79 -1.98
N PRO A 434 -17.53 -4.24 -1.37
CA PRO A 434 -16.62 -3.29 -2.02
C PRO A 434 -16.10 -3.75 -3.39
N PHE A 435 -15.84 -5.05 -3.53
CA PHE A 435 -15.37 -5.59 -4.81
C PHE A 435 -16.45 -5.55 -5.89
N VAL A 436 -17.70 -5.89 -5.55
CA VAL A 436 -18.83 -5.85 -6.49
C VAL A 436 -19.11 -4.42 -6.94
N SER A 437 -19.02 -3.43 -6.05
CA SER A 437 -19.22 -2.03 -6.42
C SER A 437 -18.10 -1.52 -7.34
N LEU A 438 -16.84 -1.90 -7.10
CA LEU A 438 -15.73 -1.59 -8.00
C LEU A 438 -15.95 -2.19 -9.39
N VAL A 439 -16.32 -3.47 -9.46
CA VAL A 439 -16.62 -4.14 -10.74
C VAL A 439 -17.78 -3.44 -11.45
N ALA A 440 -18.82 -3.02 -10.72
CA ALA A 440 -19.91 -2.23 -11.29
C ALA A 440 -19.40 -0.88 -11.82
N THR A 441 -18.51 -0.17 -11.12
CA THR A 441 -17.91 1.08 -11.61
C THR A 441 -17.16 0.85 -12.92
N LEU A 442 -16.29 -0.16 -12.98
CA LEU A 442 -15.51 -0.48 -14.18
C LEU A 442 -16.41 -0.90 -15.35
N LEU A 443 -17.48 -1.66 -15.06
CA LEU A 443 -18.46 -2.06 -16.05
C LEU A 443 -19.22 -0.85 -16.60
N MET A 444 -19.67 0.08 -15.73
CA MET A 444 -20.33 1.32 -16.16
C MET A 444 -19.41 2.20 -17.02
N MET A 445 -18.13 2.30 -16.66
CA MET A 445 -17.13 3.01 -17.48
C MET A 445 -16.91 2.33 -18.84
N SER A 446 -16.92 0.99 -18.87
CA SER A 446 -16.75 0.21 -20.10
C SER A 446 -17.97 0.37 -21.02
N LEU A 447 -19.18 0.26 -20.47
CA LEU A 447 -20.43 0.49 -21.19
C LEU A 447 -20.52 1.94 -21.70
N GLY A 448 -20.06 2.91 -20.90
CA GLY A 448 -19.98 4.31 -21.31
C GLY A 448 -19.09 4.54 -22.53
N CYS A 449 -18.11 3.67 -22.79
CA CYS A 449 -17.30 3.70 -24.00
C CYS A 449 -17.95 2.92 -25.16
N ILE A 450 -18.36 1.67 -24.89
CA ILE A 450 -18.79 0.72 -25.93
C ILE A 450 -20.15 1.08 -26.52
N ILE A 451 -21.13 1.48 -25.70
CA ILE A 451 -22.49 1.76 -26.16
C ILE A 451 -22.54 2.92 -27.16
N PRO A 452 -22.07 4.14 -26.83
CA PRO A 452 -22.14 5.26 -27.78
C PRO A 452 -21.32 4.98 -29.04
N TYR A 453 -20.16 4.32 -28.91
CA TYR A 453 -19.35 3.94 -30.07
C TYR A 453 -20.10 2.99 -31.01
N SER A 454 -20.76 1.97 -30.45
CA SER A 454 -21.52 0.99 -31.23
C SER A 454 -22.72 1.63 -31.94
N ILE A 455 -23.43 2.54 -31.25
CA ILE A 455 -24.54 3.29 -31.84
C ILE A 455 -24.03 4.19 -32.98
N GLY A 456 -22.96 4.95 -32.75
CA GLY A 456 -22.37 5.81 -33.78
C GLY A 456 -21.87 5.02 -34.99
N LEU A 457 -21.25 3.86 -34.76
CA LEU A 457 -20.80 2.96 -35.82
C LEU A 457 -21.98 2.42 -36.64
N TYR A 458 -23.06 2.00 -35.98
CA TYR A 458 -24.29 1.54 -36.65
C TYR A 458 -24.94 2.66 -37.49
N LEU A 459 -25.09 3.86 -36.91
CA LEU A 459 -25.65 5.02 -37.60
C LEU A 459 -24.79 5.46 -38.80
N ASN A 460 -23.48 5.22 -38.76
CA ASN A 460 -22.56 5.49 -39.85
C ASN A 460 -22.31 4.28 -40.77
N ASN A 461 -23.23 3.31 -40.83
CA ASN A 461 -23.14 2.12 -41.69
C ASN A 461 -21.81 1.36 -41.54
N PHE A 462 -21.33 1.20 -40.31
CA PHE A 462 -20.07 0.55 -39.95
C PHE A 462 -18.80 1.17 -40.57
N ARG A 463 -18.88 2.42 -41.00
CA ARG A 463 -17.71 3.19 -41.47
C ARG A 463 -17.08 3.96 -40.31
N SER A 464 -15.79 4.26 -40.42
CA SER A 464 -15.10 5.18 -39.51
C SER A 464 -15.77 6.56 -39.53
N PHE A 465 -16.01 7.13 -38.36
CA PHE A 465 -16.54 8.49 -38.19
C PHE A 465 -15.63 9.30 -37.26
N SER A 466 -15.73 10.62 -37.37
CA SER A 466 -15.08 11.54 -36.44
C SER A 466 -15.83 11.57 -35.11
N TRP A 467 -15.13 11.97 -34.05
CA TRP A 467 -15.78 12.22 -32.77
C TRP A 467 -16.84 13.32 -32.91
N ASP A 468 -17.98 13.12 -32.26
CA ASP A 468 -19.15 14.02 -32.27
C ASP A 468 -19.76 14.08 -30.86
N GLU A 469 -20.62 15.06 -30.57
CA GLU A 469 -21.21 15.30 -29.24
C GLU A 469 -22.01 14.10 -28.71
N THR A 470 -22.55 13.26 -29.61
CA THR A 470 -23.21 11.99 -29.27
C THR A 470 -22.28 11.00 -28.55
N GLN A 471 -20.97 11.16 -28.67
CA GLN A 471 -19.94 10.36 -28.01
C GLN A 471 -19.52 10.91 -26.65
N VAL A 472 -20.24 11.87 -26.06
CA VAL A 472 -19.85 12.51 -24.79
C VAL A 472 -19.63 11.52 -23.63
N THR A 473 -20.36 10.41 -23.57
CA THR A 473 -20.18 9.37 -22.54
C THR A 473 -18.93 8.49 -22.79
N ASN A 474 -18.39 8.51 -24.00
CA ASN A 474 -17.19 7.77 -24.40
C ASN A 474 -15.92 8.45 -23.88
N TRP A 475 -15.64 8.23 -22.60
CA TRP A 475 -14.50 8.83 -21.92
C TRP A 475 -13.16 8.52 -22.60
N ALA A 476 -12.96 7.29 -23.08
CA ALA A 476 -11.68 6.89 -23.69
C ALA A 476 -11.41 7.68 -24.98
N TRP A 477 -12.39 7.77 -25.88
CA TRP A 477 -12.22 8.53 -27.13
C TRP A 477 -12.13 10.04 -26.87
N THR A 478 -12.92 10.56 -25.93
CA THR A 478 -12.84 11.97 -25.54
C THR A 478 -11.46 12.33 -24.99
N LEU A 479 -10.84 11.47 -24.18
CA LEU A 479 -9.47 11.69 -23.71
C LEU A 479 -8.43 11.66 -24.84
N VAL A 480 -8.62 10.82 -25.85
CA VAL A 480 -7.78 10.83 -27.06
C VAL A 480 -7.89 12.17 -27.79
N GLN A 481 -9.06 12.81 -27.82
CA GLN A 481 -9.22 14.15 -28.41
C GLN A 481 -8.39 15.21 -27.66
N PHE A 482 -8.34 15.13 -26.33
CA PHE A 482 -7.46 16.00 -25.53
C PHE A 482 -5.98 15.70 -25.79
N GLY A 483 -5.59 14.43 -25.91
CA GLY A 483 -4.24 14.02 -26.27
C GLY A 483 -3.79 14.55 -27.65
N ASN A 484 -4.72 14.59 -28.60
CA ASN A 484 -4.49 15.08 -29.97
C ASN A 484 -4.65 16.62 -30.10
N ASN A 485 -4.99 17.33 -29.02
CA ASN A 485 -5.37 18.75 -29.04
C ASN A 485 -6.52 19.08 -30.02
N ALA A 486 -7.43 18.12 -30.23
CA ALA A 486 -8.59 18.24 -31.12
C ALA A 486 -9.93 18.35 -30.35
N ALA A 487 -9.89 18.35 -29.02
CA ALA A 487 -11.08 18.48 -28.18
C ALA A 487 -11.73 19.86 -28.32
N ALA A 488 -13.04 19.89 -28.59
CA ALA A 488 -13.78 21.14 -28.71
C ALA A 488 -13.91 21.87 -27.35
N PRO A 489 -13.93 23.22 -27.31
CA PRO A 489 -13.92 23.98 -26.05
C PRO A 489 -15.13 23.78 -25.13
N HIS A 490 -16.27 23.33 -25.68
CA HIS A 490 -17.50 23.10 -24.92
C HIS A 490 -17.55 21.74 -24.21
N VAL A 491 -16.72 20.77 -24.62
CA VAL A 491 -16.73 19.39 -24.10
C VAL A 491 -16.52 19.31 -22.59
N PRO A 492 -15.53 20.01 -21.98
CA PRO A 492 -15.34 19.98 -20.53
C PRO A 492 -16.59 20.42 -19.77
N TRP A 493 -17.26 21.47 -20.23
CA TRP A 493 -18.45 22.00 -19.60
C TRP A 493 -19.62 21.02 -19.70
N MET A 494 -19.79 20.37 -20.85
CA MET A 494 -20.83 19.35 -21.04
C MET A 494 -20.60 18.11 -20.16
N VAL A 495 -19.35 17.64 -20.05
CA VAL A 495 -19.03 16.47 -19.19
C VAL A 495 -19.15 16.84 -17.71
N LEU A 496 -18.76 18.05 -17.33
CA LEU A 496 -18.88 18.54 -15.95
C LEU A 496 -20.32 18.77 -15.53
N THR A 497 -21.19 19.31 -16.40
CA THR A 497 -22.63 19.43 -16.11
C THR A 497 -23.28 18.06 -15.97
N MET A 498 -22.94 17.10 -16.84
CA MET A 498 -23.37 15.71 -16.73
C MET A 498 -22.96 15.09 -15.37
N GLY A 499 -21.70 15.28 -14.96
CA GLY A 499 -21.21 14.86 -13.65
C GLY A 499 -21.95 15.54 -12.49
N LEU A 500 -22.15 16.86 -12.55
CA LEU A 500 -22.87 17.62 -11.55
C LEU A 500 -24.31 17.13 -11.38
N LEU A 501 -25.03 16.91 -12.48
CA LEU A 501 -26.39 16.36 -12.45
C LEU A 501 -26.44 14.99 -11.78
N ALA A 502 -25.50 14.09 -12.11
CA ALA A 502 -25.40 12.79 -11.46
C ALA A 502 -25.12 12.93 -9.95
N THR A 503 -24.21 13.83 -9.55
CA THR A 503 -23.94 14.07 -8.13
C THR A 503 -25.11 14.72 -7.39
N ALA A 504 -25.83 15.64 -8.02
CA ALA A 504 -27.01 16.29 -7.45
C ALA A 504 -28.15 15.29 -7.22
N ALA A 505 -28.40 14.40 -8.19
CA ALA A 505 -29.35 13.30 -8.03
C ALA A 505 -28.97 12.40 -6.84
N ASN A 506 -27.67 12.13 -6.67
CA ASN A 506 -27.17 11.37 -5.53
C ASN A 506 -27.29 12.13 -4.22
N LEU A 507 -27.00 13.44 -4.16
CA LEU A 507 -27.13 14.26 -2.95
C LEU A 507 -28.56 14.27 -2.39
N LEU A 508 -29.57 14.27 -3.26
CA LEU A 508 -30.98 14.13 -2.87
C LEU A 508 -31.26 12.78 -2.19
N TYR A 509 -30.55 11.72 -2.57
CA TYR A 509 -30.67 10.39 -1.98
C TYR A 509 -29.80 10.22 -0.72
N VAL A 510 -28.54 10.68 -0.79
CA VAL A 510 -27.50 10.66 0.25
C VAL A 510 -27.81 11.56 1.43
N GLY A 511 -28.71 12.54 1.28
CA GLY A 511 -29.17 13.39 2.39
C GLY A 511 -29.65 12.59 3.60
N ARG A 512 -30.12 11.35 3.43
CA ARG A 512 -30.49 10.44 4.52
C ARG A 512 -29.27 9.86 5.27
N ASP A 513 -28.18 9.56 4.57
CA ASP A 513 -26.96 8.98 5.14
C ASP A 513 -26.15 10.02 5.93
N VAL A 514 -26.18 11.28 5.49
CA VAL A 514 -25.46 12.39 6.17
C VAL A 514 -26.22 12.85 7.43
N MET A 515 -27.52 12.56 7.53
CA MET A 515 -28.36 12.92 8.69
C MET A 515 -28.28 11.92 9.86
N VAL A 516 -27.39 10.91 9.81
CA VAL A 516 -27.27 9.93 10.89
C VAL A 516 -26.92 10.65 12.20
N ARG A 517 -27.83 10.52 13.17
CA ARG A 517 -27.68 11.15 14.50
C ARG A 517 -26.71 10.35 15.36
N ARG A 518 -25.83 11.08 16.04
CA ARG A 518 -25.01 10.55 17.13
C ARG A 518 -25.91 9.96 18.21
N VAL A 519 -25.56 8.77 18.67
CA VAL A 519 -26.19 8.13 19.83
C VAL A 519 -25.34 8.43 21.06
N SER A 520 -25.96 8.76 22.20
CA SER A 520 -25.23 8.91 23.46
C SER A 520 -24.61 7.59 23.91
N THR A 521 -23.48 7.66 24.59
CA THR A 521 -22.91 6.48 25.24
C THR A 521 -23.82 6.10 26.42
N PRO A 522 -24.30 4.85 26.52
CA PRO A 522 -25.11 4.41 27.65
C PRO A 522 -24.35 4.57 28.97
N GLN A 523 -25.07 4.93 30.05
CA GLN A 523 -24.51 5.14 31.39
C GLN A 523 -23.62 3.97 31.81
N ARG A 524 -24.13 2.74 31.67
CA ARG A 524 -23.41 1.49 31.99
C ARG A 524 -22.02 1.39 31.34
N VAL A 525 -21.86 1.84 30.09
CA VAL A 525 -20.57 1.78 29.38
C VAL A 525 -19.61 2.85 29.90
N LEU A 526 -20.13 4.00 30.32
CA LEU A 526 -19.32 5.04 30.97
C LEU A 526 -18.83 4.54 32.34
N ASP A 527 -19.70 3.86 33.08
CA ASP A 527 -19.37 3.28 34.39
C ASP A 527 -18.32 2.17 34.26
N GLU A 528 -18.45 1.27 33.27
CA GLU A 528 -17.46 0.24 32.96
C GLU A 528 -16.11 0.83 32.50
N LEU A 529 -16.12 1.90 31.68
CA LEU A 529 -14.89 2.58 31.25
C LEU A 529 -14.19 3.32 32.41
N ALA A 530 -14.97 3.92 33.32
CA ALA A 530 -14.45 4.57 34.52
C ALA A 530 -13.82 3.55 35.48
N ALA A 531 -14.36 2.33 35.55
CA ALA A 531 -13.78 1.24 36.34
C ALA A 531 -12.48 0.68 35.74
N LEU A 532 -12.35 0.64 34.41
CA LEU A 532 -11.16 0.15 33.71
C LEU A 532 -10.00 1.17 33.68
N ASN A 533 -10.33 2.46 33.62
CA ASN A 533 -9.38 3.56 33.69
C ASN A 533 -9.74 4.45 34.89
N PRO A 534 -9.47 4.01 36.13
CA PRO A 534 -9.64 4.90 37.27
C PRO A 534 -8.78 6.14 37.01
N LEU A 535 -9.40 7.31 37.08
CA LEU A 535 -8.65 8.56 37.05
C LEU A 535 -7.58 8.45 38.16
N PRO A 536 -6.35 8.95 37.92
CA PRO A 536 -5.45 9.17 39.05
C PRO A 536 -6.25 9.99 40.08
N GLU A 537 -6.15 9.64 41.36
CA GLU A 537 -6.77 10.39 42.47
C GLU A 537 -6.24 11.84 42.45
N SER A 538 -6.74 12.68 41.55
CA SER A 538 -6.60 14.11 41.65
C SER A 538 -7.68 14.55 42.59
N GLU A 539 -7.28 14.76 43.84
CA GLU A 539 -7.88 15.61 44.84
C GLU A 539 -9.41 15.51 44.89
N ALA A 540 -9.89 14.72 45.86
CA ALA A 540 -11.20 14.95 46.44
C ALA A 540 -11.41 16.46 46.58
N PRO A 541 -12.55 17.01 46.14
CA PRO A 541 -12.81 18.44 46.29
C PRO A 541 -12.68 18.76 47.77
N ILE A 542 -11.63 19.49 48.13
CA ILE A 542 -11.49 20.08 49.45
C ILE A 542 -12.70 20.98 49.57
N ASP A 543 -13.62 20.60 50.46
CA ASP A 543 -14.73 21.43 50.86
C ASP A 543 -14.14 22.78 51.31
N PRO A 544 -14.47 23.91 50.65
CA PRO A 544 -13.93 25.21 51.03
C PRO A 544 -14.44 25.69 52.40
N LEU A 545 -15.22 24.87 53.11
CA LEU A 545 -15.75 25.13 54.45
C LEU A 545 -15.48 23.99 55.47
N ALA A 546 -14.59 23.04 55.17
CA ALA A 546 -14.12 22.04 56.15
C ALA A 546 -12.85 22.47 56.89
#